data_AF-A0A2L0U0A0-F1
#
_entry.id   AF-A0A2L0U0A0-F1
#
_cell.length_a   1.000
_cell.length_b   1.000
_cell.length_c   1.000
_cell.angle_alpha   90.00
_cell.angle_beta   90.00
_cell.angle_gamma   90.00
#
_symmetry.space_group_name_H-M   'P 1'
#
loop_
_entity.id
_entity.type
_entity.pdbx_description
1 polymer ?
#
loop_
_entity_poly.entity_id
_entity_poly.type
_entity_poly.pdbx_seq_one_letter_code
_entity_poly.pdbx_strand_id
1 'polypeptide(L)'
;MRPAEFSPEEIVAAGEALVAAGRNVTGFALRQKVGGGNPNRLKQVWDEHLAAKNTTEAEPVAELPVEVAEEVAAVTKSLTERLATLAVELNDKAVKAAERRVAEVLRTAGEQREQAERELVDAAQTVDELETRLDESQAEVESLERRLSEAQSHGQAQAVELAQLRERLVATEQAARATADAHEAVRSELDAARRDAGVKIEALRDELAQLRERLAASEQAAKVAAETHARELEQAHSETKTVRAELDVARREAAEKIEALRGELAEQKAKAAADAQAHADYRTRAEQDAARITELLGQAKEAQEVARHDAAEARESAAKLAGQLEAVQAQNATLLAAVQQRSDRGSGGK
;
A
#
# COMPACT_ATOMS: atom_id res chain seq x y z
N MET A 1 -75.71 -144.96 -33.51
CA MET A 1 -75.60 -145.08 -32.04
C MET A 1 -74.13 -145.17 -31.65
N ARG A 2 -73.71 -144.49 -30.58
CA ARG A 2 -72.66 -145.00 -29.67
C ARG A 2 -73.41 -145.37 -28.38
N PRO A 3 -73.15 -146.52 -27.74
CA PRO A 3 -73.88 -146.91 -26.54
C PRO A 3 -73.66 -145.89 -25.42
N ALA A 4 -74.69 -145.67 -24.61
CA ALA A 4 -74.58 -144.86 -23.41
C ALA A 4 -73.74 -145.62 -22.37
N GLU A 5 -72.68 -145.00 -21.84
CA GLU A 5 -71.76 -145.65 -20.89
C GLU A 5 -72.41 -145.98 -19.53
N PHE A 6 -73.54 -145.36 -19.20
CA PHE A 6 -74.27 -145.53 -17.93
C PHE A 6 -75.79 -145.43 -18.17
N SER A 7 -76.55 -146.24 -17.43
CA SER A 7 -78.02 -146.32 -17.52
C SER A 7 -78.70 -145.10 -16.87
N PRO A 8 -79.93 -144.72 -17.28
CA PRO A 8 -80.66 -143.64 -16.62
C PRO A 8 -80.89 -143.90 -15.12
N GLU A 9 -81.13 -145.15 -14.74
CA GLU A 9 -81.40 -145.58 -13.36
C GLU A 9 -80.17 -145.39 -12.46
N GLU A 10 -78.96 -145.72 -12.95
CA GLU A 10 -77.70 -145.50 -12.23
C GLU A 10 -77.44 -144.00 -11.98
N ILE A 11 -77.82 -143.15 -12.95
CA ILE A 11 -77.68 -141.69 -12.87
C ILE A 11 -78.65 -141.11 -11.83
N VAL A 12 -79.90 -141.58 -11.84
CA VAL A 12 -80.91 -141.20 -10.84
C VAL A 12 -80.50 -141.65 -9.43
N ALA A 13 -80.09 -142.92 -9.26
CA ALA A 13 -79.61 -143.42 -7.97
C ALA A 13 -78.39 -142.64 -7.44
N ALA A 14 -77.46 -142.28 -8.31
CA ALA A 14 -76.32 -141.42 -7.94
C ALA A 14 -76.74 -140.00 -7.55
N GLY A 15 -77.78 -139.44 -8.20
CA GLY A 15 -78.36 -138.15 -7.85
C GLY A 15 -79.10 -138.18 -6.51
N GLU A 16 -79.93 -139.20 -6.26
CA GLU A 16 -80.61 -139.38 -4.97
C GLU A 16 -79.61 -139.63 -3.84
N ALA A 17 -78.53 -140.36 -4.07
CA ALA A 17 -77.43 -140.52 -3.12
C ALA A 17 -76.65 -139.21 -2.84
N LEU A 18 -76.61 -138.26 -3.78
CA LEU A 18 -76.05 -136.92 -3.56
C LEU A 18 -76.99 -136.03 -2.74
N VAL A 19 -78.30 -136.09 -3.02
CA VAL A 19 -79.34 -135.40 -2.23
C VAL A 19 -79.36 -135.92 -0.79
N ALA A 20 -79.35 -137.23 -0.59
CA ALA A 20 -79.32 -137.87 0.74
C ALA A 20 -78.04 -137.52 1.52
N ALA A 21 -76.93 -137.23 0.83
CA ALA A 21 -75.69 -136.73 1.41
C ALA A 21 -75.65 -135.20 1.60
N GLY A 22 -76.75 -134.48 1.32
CA GLY A 22 -76.83 -133.03 1.45
C GLY A 22 -75.93 -132.24 0.48
N ARG A 23 -75.50 -132.84 -0.64
CA ARG A 23 -74.61 -132.20 -1.62
C ARG A 23 -75.37 -131.79 -2.87
N ASN A 24 -75.12 -130.57 -3.34
CA ASN A 24 -75.73 -130.04 -4.56
C ASN A 24 -75.46 -130.94 -5.78
N VAL A 25 -76.53 -131.43 -6.40
CA VAL A 25 -76.45 -132.31 -7.58
C VAL A 25 -76.06 -131.49 -8.81
N THR A 26 -74.80 -131.58 -9.20
CA THR A 26 -74.26 -131.00 -10.43
C THR A 26 -73.80 -132.11 -11.36
N GLY A 27 -73.74 -131.84 -12.68
CA GLY A 27 -73.27 -132.84 -13.66
C GLY A 27 -71.88 -133.40 -13.36
N PHE A 28 -71.01 -132.61 -12.71
CA PHE A 28 -69.69 -133.07 -12.26
C PHE A 28 -69.76 -133.92 -10.98
N ALA A 29 -70.63 -133.58 -10.02
CA ALA A 29 -70.86 -134.41 -8.84
C ALA A 29 -71.48 -135.78 -9.21
N LEU A 30 -72.41 -135.79 -10.17
CA LEU A 30 -72.95 -137.02 -10.77
C LEU A 30 -71.83 -137.84 -11.43
N ARG A 31 -70.97 -137.21 -12.25
CA ARG A 31 -69.80 -137.89 -12.85
C ARG A 31 -68.86 -138.49 -11.79
N GLN A 32 -68.63 -137.78 -10.68
CA GLN A 32 -67.80 -138.27 -9.57
C GLN A 32 -68.41 -139.46 -8.84
N LYS A 33 -69.75 -139.57 -8.78
CA LYS A 33 -70.44 -140.70 -8.13
C LYS A 33 -70.68 -141.90 -9.05
N VAL A 34 -71.00 -141.66 -10.33
CA VAL A 34 -71.21 -142.69 -11.36
C VAL A 34 -69.88 -143.25 -11.89
N GLY A 35 -68.78 -142.51 -11.74
CA GLY A 35 -67.42 -142.96 -12.08
C GLY A 35 -66.96 -142.61 -13.50
N GLY A 36 -67.83 -142.06 -14.35
CA GLY A 36 -67.50 -141.70 -15.74
C GLY A 36 -68.60 -140.91 -16.46
N GLY A 37 -68.48 -140.80 -17.78
CA GLY A 37 -69.50 -140.20 -18.64
C GLY A 37 -69.43 -138.67 -18.80
N ASN A 38 -70.34 -138.15 -19.62
CA ASN A 38 -70.45 -136.73 -19.97
C ASN A 38 -71.33 -135.96 -18.95
N PRO A 39 -70.79 -134.97 -18.20
CA PRO A 39 -71.51 -134.19 -17.19
C PRO A 39 -72.84 -133.59 -17.66
N ASN A 40 -72.94 -133.14 -18.91
CA ASN A 40 -74.15 -132.50 -19.41
C ASN A 40 -75.30 -133.51 -19.57
N ARG A 41 -75.00 -134.73 -20.07
CA ARG A 41 -76.00 -135.80 -20.16
C ARG A 41 -76.43 -136.29 -18.78
N LEU A 42 -75.48 -136.43 -17.84
CA LEU A 42 -75.78 -136.83 -16.46
C LEU A 42 -76.72 -135.81 -15.80
N LYS A 43 -76.42 -134.51 -15.92
CA LYS A 43 -77.29 -133.46 -15.40
C LYS A 43 -78.64 -133.44 -16.11
N GLN A 44 -78.68 -133.60 -17.44
CA GLN A 44 -79.93 -133.61 -18.19
C GLN A 44 -80.89 -134.72 -17.71
N VAL A 45 -80.42 -135.97 -17.57
CA VAL A 45 -81.27 -137.07 -17.08
C VAL A 45 -81.73 -136.84 -15.63
N TRP A 46 -80.90 -136.23 -14.80
CA TRP A 46 -81.29 -135.85 -13.44
C TRP A 46 -82.30 -134.70 -13.38
N ASP A 47 -82.11 -133.66 -14.21
CA ASP A 47 -83.02 -132.53 -14.35
C ASP A 47 -84.36 -132.98 -14.97
N GLU A 48 -84.35 -133.95 -15.89
CA GLU A 48 -85.54 -134.63 -16.44
C GLU A 48 -86.28 -135.45 -15.36
N HIS A 49 -85.56 -136.17 -14.49
CA HIS A 49 -86.16 -136.87 -13.34
C HIS A 49 -86.72 -135.89 -12.30
N LEU A 50 -86.03 -134.78 -12.01
CA LEU A 50 -86.56 -133.72 -11.15
C LEU A 50 -87.78 -133.04 -11.76
N ALA A 51 -87.79 -132.77 -13.07
CA ALA A 51 -88.94 -132.22 -13.76
C ALA A 51 -90.13 -133.18 -13.67
N ALA A 52 -89.95 -134.46 -14.02
CA ALA A 52 -91.00 -135.47 -13.90
C ALA A 52 -91.53 -135.64 -12.45
N LYS A 53 -90.65 -135.55 -11.44
CA LYS A 53 -91.00 -135.63 -10.01
C LYS A 53 -91.67 -134.36 -9.48
N ASN A 54 -91.45 -133.21 -10.13
CA ASN A 54 -92.05 -131.91 -9.80
C ASN A 54 -93.23 -131.54 -10.71
N THR A 55 -93.61 -132.37 -11.69
CA THR A 55 -94.88 -132.22 -12.42
C THR A 55 -96.03 -132.71 -11.56
N THR A 56 -96.26 -132.05 -10.42
CA THR A 56 -97.56 -132.11 -9.74
C THR A 56 -98.60 -131.52 -10.67
N GLU A 57 -99.51 -132.36 -11.15
CA GLU A 57 -100.71 -131.93 -11.86
C GLU A 57 -101.42 -130.87 -11.02
N ALA A 58 -101.70 -129.71 -11.63
CA ALA A 58 -102.59 -128.74 -11.02
C ALA A 58 -104.00 -129.32 -11.09
N GLU A 59 -104.46 -129.95 -10.02
CA GLU A 59 -105.88 -130.28 -9.86
C GLU A 59 -106.72 -129.03 -10.15
N PRO A 60 -107.83 -129.15 -10.90
CA PRO A 60 -108.74 -128.03 -11.07
C PRO A 60 -109.28 -127.67 -9.69
N VAL A 61 -108.88 -126.51 -9.18
CA VAL A 61 -109.32 -125.99 -7.88
C VAL A 61 -110.85 -125.97 -7.92
N ALA A 62 -111.48 -126.83 -7.11
CA ALA A 62 -112.91 -126.77 -6.89
C ALA A 62 -113.25 -125.35 -6.41
N GLU A 63 -114.20 -124.71 -7.08
CA GLU A 63 -114.68 -123.38 -6.66
C GLU A 63 -115.04 -123.47 -5.18
N LEU A 64 -114.41 -122.60 -4.37
CA LEU A 64 -114.68 -122.56 -2.93
C LEU A 64 -116.18 -122.34 -2.75
N PRO A 65 -116.85 -123.11 -1.85
CA PRO A 65 -118.24 -122.84 -1.48
C PRO A 65 -118.42 -121.34 -1.19
N VAL A 66 -119.50 -120.75 -1.70
CA VAL A 66 -119.65 -119.29 -1.78
C VAL A 66 -119.47 -118.63 -0.42
N GLU A 67 -119.87 -119.30 0.66
CA GLU A 67 -119.73 -118.86 2.04
C GLU A 67 -118.25 -118.70 2.47
N VAL A 68 -117.38 -119.62 2.03
CA VAL A 68 -115.94 -119.56 2.32
C VAL A 68 -115.26 -118.48 1.47
N ALA A 69 -115.69 -118.30 0.22
CA ALA A 69 -115.21 -117.22 -0.64
C ALA A 69 -115.63 -115.84 -0.10
N GLU A 70 -116.86 -115.70 0.41
CA GLU A 70 -117.37 -114.47 1.02
C GLU A 70 -116.63 -114.11 2.32
N GLU A 71 -116.40 -115.07 3.22
CA GLU A 71 -115.62 -114.85 4.45
C GLU A 71 -114.16 -114.47 4.15
N VAL A 72 -113.50 -115.17 3.21
CA VAL A 72 -112.14 -114.80 2.78
C VAL A 72 -112.12 -113.42 2.13
N ALA A 73 -113.13 -113.05 1.35
CA ALA A 73 -113.25 -111.71 0.78
C ALA A 73 -113.49 -110.64 1.86
N ALA A 74 -114.31 -110.92 2.88
CA ALA A 74 -114.57 -110.01 4.01
C ALA A 74 -113.32 -109.78 4.87
N VAL A 75 -112.58 -110.85 5.21
CA VAL A 75 -111.30 -110.75 5.93
C VAL A 75 -110.25 -110.03 5.10
N THR A 76 -110.14 -110.32 3.80
CA THR A 76 -109.20 -109.63 2.89
C THR A 76 -109.52 -108.14 2.78
N LYS A 77 -110.81 -107.79 2.68
CA LYS A 77 -111.28 -106.39 2.69
C LYS A 77 -110.91 -105.69 3.99
N SER A 78 -111.21 -106.27 5.15
CA SER A 78 -110.89 -105.70 6.46
C SER A 78 -109.37 -105.52 6.66
N LEU A 79 -108.57 -106.50 6.24
CA LEU A 79 -107.11 -106.40 6.28
C LEU A 79 -106.59 -105.29 5.35
N THR A 80 -107.16 -105.17 4.15
CA THR A 80 -106.81 -104.12 3.17
C THR A 80 -107.15 -102.72 3.70
N GLU A 81 -108.35 -102.54 4.28
CA GLU A 81 -108.76 -101.30 4.95
C GLU A 81 -107.79 -100.94 6.08
N ARG A 82 -107.43 -101.91 6.92
CA ARG A 82 -106.53 -101.69 8.07
C ARG A 82 -105.09 -101.41 7.66
N LEU A 83 -104.59 -102.03 6.59
CA LEU A 83 -103.31 -101.71 5.96
C LEU A 83 -103.32 -100.30 5.34
N ALA A 84 -104.42 -99.90 4.71
CA ALA A 84 -104.58 -98.56 4.17
C ALA A 84 -104.57 -97.49 5.27
N THR A 85 -105.31 -97.70 6.37
CA THR A 85 -105.26 -96.80 7.55
C THR A 85 -103.87 -96.72 8.15
N LEU A 86 -103.20 -97.86 8.35
CA LEU A 86 -101.83 -97.89 8.88
C LEU A 86 -100.85 -97.14 7.96
N ALA A 87 -100.96 -97.32 6.64
CA ALA A 87 -100.11 -96.65 5.66
C ALA A 87 -100.32 -95.12 5.68
N VAL A 88 -101.56 -94.66 5.81
CA VAL A 88 -101.86 -93.22 6.00
C VAL A 88 -101.26 -92.70 7.30
N GLU A 89 -101.43 -93.39 8.43
CA GLU A 89 -100.82 -92.97 9.70
C GLU A 89 -99.28 -92.94 9.68
N LEU A 90 -98.65 -93.90 9.00
CA LEU A 90 -97.20 -93.97 8.85
C LEU A 90 -96.68 -92.84 7.95
N ASN A 91 -97.42 -92.53 6.88
CA ASN A 91 -97.15 -91.38 6.02
C ASN A 91 -97.27 -90.07 6.82
N ASP A 92 -98.38 -89.87 7.54
CA ASP A 92 -98.61 -88.72 8.42
C ASP A 92 -97.48 -88.51 9.44
N LYS A 93 -97.01 -89.59 10.08
CA LYS A 93 -95.89 -89.56 11.02
C LYS A 93 -94.57 -89.24 10.32
N ALA A 94 -94.33 -89.79 9.12
CA ALA A 94 -93.13 -89.50 8.33
C ALA A 94 -93.10 -88.05 7.84
N VAL A 95 -94.22 -87.51 7.35
CA VAL A 95 -94.38 -86.11 6.95
C VAL A 95 -94.14 -85.19 8.14
N LYS A 96 -94.82 -85.39 9.28
CA LYS A 96 -94.61 -84.59 10.50
C LYS A 96 -93.18 -84.67 11.04
N ALA A 97 -92.49 -85.80 10.88
CA ALA A 97 -91.07 -85.92 11.23
C ALA A 97 -90.14 -85.20 10.25
N ALA A 98 -90.45 -85.23 8.95
CA ALA A 98 -89.73 -84.49 7.92
C ALA A 98 -89.93 -82.97 8.08
N GLU A 99 -91.16 -82.50 8.27
CA GLU A 99 -91.50 -81.09 8.56
C GLU A 99 -90.74 -80.56 9.77
N ARG A 100 -90.70 -81.33 10.88
CA ARG A 100 -89.91 -80.95 12.07
C ARG A 100 -88.42 -80.85 11.77
N ARG A 101 -87.85 -81.80 11.02
CA ARG A 101 -86.43 -81.74 10.61
C ARG A 101 -86.16 -80.55 9.70
N VAL A 102 -87.05 -80.25 8.75
CA VAL A 102 -86.95 -79.08 7.87
C VAL A 102 -87.05 -77.79 8.68
N ALA A 103 -87.98 -77.69 9.63
CA ALA A 103 -88.09 -76.54 10.52
C ALA A 103 -86.84 -76.34 11.41
N GLU A 104 -86.26 -77.42 11.94
CA GLU A 104 -85.00 -77.40 12.69
C GLU A 104 -83.81 -76.93 11.83
N VAL A 105 -83.70 -77.44 10.59
CA VAL A 105 -82.67 -77.03 9.62
C VAL A 105 -82.87 -75.58 9.18
N LEU A 106 -84.10 -75.13 8.94
CA LEU A 106 -84.39 -73.73 8.61
C LEU A 106 -84.10 -72.78 9.79
N ARG A 107 -84.42 -73.19 11.03
CA ARG A 107 -84.09 -72.44 12.24
C ARG A 107 -82.58 -72.30 12.41
N THR A 108 -81.84 -73.41 12.38
CA THR A 108 -80.38 -73.41 12.54
C THR A 108 -79.66 -72.70 11.39
N ALA A 109 -80.12 -72.85 10.14
CA ALA A 109 -79.60 -72.08 9.01
C ALA A 109 -79.91 -70.58 9.14
N GLY A 110 -81.09 -70.21 9.65
CA GLY A 110 -81.45 -68.83 9.95
C GLY A 110 -80.56 -68.20 11.02
N GLU A 111 -80.35 -68.89 12.13
CA GLU A 111 -79.45 -68.48 13.23
C GLU A 111 -78.00 -68.32 12.75
N GLN A 112 -77.49 -69.26 11.94
CA GLN A 112 -76.16 -69.16 11.32
C GLN A 112 -76.06 -68.00 10.34
N ARG A 113 -77.11 -67.74 9.55
CA ARG A 113 -77.14 -66.60 8.61
C ARG A 113 -77.16 -65.26 9.34
N GLU A 114 -77.96 -65.13 10.40
CA GLU A 114 -78.02 -63.92 11.22
C GLU A 114 -76.69 -63.68 11.96
N GLN A 115 -76.05 -64.73 12.47
CA GLN A 115 -74.72 -64.62 13.09
C GLN A 115 -73.66 -64.16 12.07
N ALA A 116 -73.64 -64.76 10.87
CA ALA A 116 -72.72 -64.34 9.80
C ALA A 116 -73.02 -62.92 9.31
N GLU A 117 -74.28 -62.50 9.21
CA GLU A 117 -74.67 -61.12 8.89
C GLU A 117 -74.14 -60.12 9.94
N ARG A 118 -74.22 -60.47 11.24
CA ARG A 118 -73.65 -59.64 12.33
C ARG A 118 -72.13 -59.56 12.27
N GLU A 119 -71.44 -60.69 12.05
CA GLU A 119 -69.97 -60.74 11.91
C GLU A 119 -69.49 -59.96 10.68
N LEU A 120 -70.24 -59.98 9.57
CA LEU A 120 -69.94 -59.16 8.39
C LEU A 120 -70.13 -57.66 8.63
N VAL A 121 -71.11 -57.25 9.44
CA VAL A 121 -71.31 -55.84 9.82
C VAL A 121 -70.20 -55.35 10.75
N ASP A 122 -69.80 -56.15 11.73
CA ASP A 122 -68.67 -55.85 12.63
C ASP A 122 -67.35 -55.76 11.83
N ALA A 123 -67.10 -56.72 10.94
CA ALA A 123 -65.95 -56.68 10.03
C ALA A 123 -65.97 -55.44 9.12
N ALA A 124 -67.12 -55.04 8.56
CA ALA A 124 -67.23 -53.82 7.76
C ALA A 124 -66.92 -52.56 8.59
N GLN A 125 -67.46 -52.45 9.82
CA GLN A 125 -67.17 -51.33 10.72
C GLN A 125 -65.68 -51.24 11.08
N THR A 126 -65.01 -52.38 11.33
CA THR A 126 -63.56 -52.37 11.57
C THR A 126 -62.74 -52.00 10.33
N VAL A 127 -63.21 -52.29 9.11
CA VAL A 127 -62.59 -51.81 7.87
C VAL A 127 -62.76 -50.29 7.75
N ASP A 128 -63.97 -49.75 7.94
CA ASP A 128 -64.25 -48.31 7.89
C ASP A 128 -63.38 -47.53 8.92
N GLU A 129 -63.20 -48.08 10.12
CA GLU A 129 -62.30 -47.52 11.14
C GLU A 129 -60.82 -47.55 10.72
N LEU A 130 -60.37 -48.63 10.06
CA LEU A 130 -58.99 -48.77 9.60
C LEU A 130 -58.70 -47.87 8.39
N GLU A 131 -59.66 -47.69 7.48
CA GLU A 131 -59.58 -46.73 6.37
C GLU A 131 -59.51 -45.30 6.91
N THR A 132 -60.36 -44.94 7.88
CA THR A 132 -60.32 -43.62 8.52
C THR A 132 -58.95 -43.34 9.17
N ARG A 133 -58.39 -44.30 9.92
CA ARG A 133 -57.06 -44.16 10.54
C ARG A 133 -55.92 -44.14 9.51
N LEU A 134 -56.10 -44.80 8.36
CA LEU A 134 -55.13 -44.78 7.27
C LEU A 134 -55.10 -43.39 6.61
N ASP A 135 -56.26 -42.79 6.36
CA ASP A 135 -56.40 -41.43 5.82
C ASP A 135 -55.83 -40.38 6.79
N GLU A 136 -56.15 -40.50 8.09
CA GLU A 136 -55.57 -39.64 9.14
C GLU A 136 -54.03 -39.73 9.16
N SER A 137 -53.48 -40.94 9.15
CA SER A 137 -52.03 -41.19 9.12
C SER A 137 -51.36 -40.65 7.85
N GLN A 138 -52.01 -40.78 6.68
CA GLN A 138 -51.51 -40.21 5.42
C GLN A 138 -51.49 -38.67 5.49
N ALA A 139 -52.55 -38.04 5.99
CA ALA A 139 -52.60 -36.58 6.18
C ALA A 139 -51.55 -36.07 7.18
N GLU A 140 -51.26 -36.83 8.25
CA GLU A 140 -50.16 -36.52 9.17
C GLU A 140 -48.79 -36.61 8.49
N VAL A 141 -48.55 -37.66 7.69
CA VAL A 141 -47.30 -37.82 6.92
C VAL A 141 -47.11 -36.67 5.95
N GLU A 142 -48.11 -36.32 5.13
CA GLU A 142 -48.05 -35.17 4.21
C GLU A 142 -47.76 -33.85 4.95
N SER A 143 -48.37 -33.66 6.13
CA SER A 143 -48.12 -32.48 6.98
C SER A 143 -46.69 -32.42 7.50
N LEU A 144 -46.13 -33.56 7.91
CA LEU A 144 -44.75 -33.68 8.38
C LEU A 144 -43.73 -33.51 7.25
N GLU A 145 -43.98 -34.10 6.07
CA GLU A 145 -43.14 -33.91 4.88
C GLU A 145 -43.11 -32.45 4.44
N ARG A 146 -44.27 -31.77 4.45
CA ARG A 146 -44.36 -30.33 4.18
C ARG A 146 -43.54 -29.51 5.18
N ARG A 147 -43.71 -29.75 6.48
CA ARG A 147 -42.93 -29.08 7.54
C ARG A 147 -41.43 -29.36 7.43
N LEU A 148 -41.04 -30.56 7.02
CA LEU A 148 -39.65 -30.93 6.79
C LEU A 148 -39.06 -30.16 5.60
N SER A 149 -39.78 -30.05 4.49
CA SER A 149 -39.40 -29.26 3.31
C SER A 149 -39.31 -27.76 3.64
N GLU A 150 -40.27 -27.23 4.39
CA GLU A 150 -40.26 -25.85 4.89
C GLU A 150 -39.05 -25.63 5.83
N ALA A 151 -38.76 -26.53 6.77
CA ALA A 151 -37.59 -26.42 7.65
C ALA A 151 -36.26 -26.54 6.89
N GLN A 152 -36.17 -27.42 5.88
CA GLN A 152 -34.99 -27.57 5.03
C GLN A 152 -34.72 -26.32 4.19
N SER A 153 -35.76 -25.71 3.60
CA SER A 153 -35.61 -24.47 2.82
C SER A 153 -35.22 -23.27 3.70
N HIS A 154 -35.78 -23.15 4.91
CA HIS A 154 -35.32 -22.17 5.90
C HIS A 154 -33.85 -22.41 6.32
N GLY A 155 -33.46 -23.66 6.56
CA GLY A 155 -32.07 -24.00 6.90
C GLY A 155 -31.09 -23.71 5.78
N GLN A 156 -31.47 -23.92 4.51
CA GLN A 156 -30.68 -23.54 3.34
C GLN A 156 -30.55 -22.02 3.21
N ALA A 157 -31.65 -21.27 3.39
CA ALA A 157 -31.61 -19.80 3.38
C ALA A 157 -30.68 -19.26 4.48
N GLN A 158 -30.82 -19.74 5.72
CA GLN A 158 -29.94 -19.36 6.83
C GLN A 158 -28.47 -19.73 6.59
N ALA A 159 -28.18 -20.87 5.95
CA ALA A 159 -26.81 -21.25 5.60
C ALA A 159 -26.19 -20.29 4.57
N VAL A 160 -26.98 -19.82 3.58
CA VAL A 160 -26.56 -18.81 2.60
C VAL A 160 -26.35 -17.44 3.27
N GLU A 161 -27.26 -17.00 4.13
CA GLU A 161 -27.10 -15.75 4.89
C GLU A 161 -25.86 -15.78 5.79
N LEU A 162 -25.62 -16.89 6.51
CA LEU A 162 -24.41 -17.06 7.33
C LEU A 162 -23.13 -17.06 6.49
N ALA A 163 -23.15 -17.62 5.27
CA ALA A 163 -22.01 -17.55 4.36
C ALA A 163 -21.74 -16.11 3.90
N GLN A 164 -22.78 -15.37 3.49
CA GLN A 164 -22.68 -13.97 3.09
C GLN A 164 -22.22 -13.06 4.24
N LEU A 165 -22.71 -13.29 5.46
CA LEU A 165 -22.28 -12.55 6.65
C LEU A 165 -20.82 -12.82 7.00
N ARG A 166 -20.34 -14.07 6.86
CA ARG A 166 -18.92 -14.41 7.03
C ARG A 166 -18.03 -13.75 5.98
N GLU A 167 -18.45 -13.74 4.71
CA GLU A 167 -17.73 -13.05 3.63
C GLU A 167 -17.63 -11.54 3.90
N ARG A 168 -18.75 -10.91 4.26
CA ARG A 168 -18.79 -9.48 4.62
C ARG A 168 -17.92 -9.19 5.85
N LEU A 169 -17.93 -10.06 6.87
CA LEU A 169 -17.07 -9.92 8.04
C LEU A 169 -15.59 -9.94 7.65
N VAL A 170 -15.15 -10.97 6.90
CA VAL A 170 -13.76 -11.08 6.43
C VAL A 170 -13.35 -9.87 5.59
N ALA A 171 -14.23 -9.38 4.71
CA ALA A 171 -13.97 -8.16 3.94
C ALA A 171 -13.81 -6.91 4.83
N THR A 172 -14.65 -6.76 5.87
CA THR A 172 -14.51 -5.65 6.84
C THR A 172 -13.27 -5.77 7.72
N GLU A 173 -12.88 -6.98 8.13
CA GLU A 173 -11.66 -7.23 8.90
C GLU A 173 -10.40 -6.94 8.07
N GLN A 174 -10.39 -7.34 6.79
CA GLN A 174 -9.31 -7.02 5.86
C GLN A 174 -9.21 -5.51 5.61
N ALA A 175 -10.34 -4.82 5.41
CA ALA A 175 -10.37 -3.37 5.25
C ALA A 175 -9.87 -2.65 6.52
N ALA A 176 -10.33 -3.06 7.71
CA ALA A 176 -9.89 -2.51 8.99
C ALA A 176 -8.38 -2.72 9.22
N ARG A 177 -7.86 -3.90 8.87
CA ARG A 177 -6.42 -4.19 8.92
C ARG A 177 -5.63 -3.31 7.95
N ALA A 178 -6.06 -3.20 6.70
CA ALA A 178 -5.41 -2.33 5.72
C ALA A 178 -5.39 -0.86 6.16
N THR A 179 -6.45 -0.36 6.81
CA THR A 179 -6.45 0.98 7.40
C THR A 179 -5.51 1.10 8.60
N ALA A 180 -5.41 0.07 9.45
CA ALA A 180 -4.47 0.06 10.58
C ALA A 180 -3.02 0.07 10.09
N ASP A 181 -2.67 -0.78 9.13
CA ASP A 181 -1.34 -0.85 8.51
C ASP A 181 -0.98 0.50 7.84
N ALA A 182 -1.94 1.15 7.16
CA ALA A 182 -1.75 2.48 6.58
C ALA A 182 -1.58 3.59 7.64
N HIS A 183 -2.32 3.54 8.75
CA HIS A 183 -2.15 4.46 9.87
C HIS A 183 -0.78 4.28 10.57
N GLU A 184 -0.28 3.05 10.68
CA GLU A 184 1.05 2.77 11.22
C GLU A 184 2.15 3.31 10.30
N ALA A 185 2.03 3.11 8.98
CA ALA A 185 2.95 3.68 7.99
C ALA A 185 3.01 5.22 8.08
N VAL A 186 1.88 5.91 8.04
CA VAL A 186 1.80 7.38 8.17
C VAL A 186 2.36 7.86 9.52
N ARG A 187 2.15 7.10 10.61
CA ARG A 187 2.74 7.41 11.91
C ARG A 187 4.27 7.30 11.90
N SER A 188 4.80 6.25 11.26
CA SER A 188 6.25 6.05 11.10
C SER A 188 6.89 7.19 10.28
N GLU A 189 6.26 7.59 9.18
CA GLU A 189 6.67 8.75 8.37
C GLU A 189 6.64 10.06 9.17
N LEU A 190 5.58 10.29 9.95
CA LEU A 190 5.46 11.48 10.80
C LEU A 190 6.53 11.50 11.89
N ASP A 191 6.82 10.36 12.53
CA ASP A 191 7.85 10.26 13.55
C ASP A 191 9.27 10.37 12.96
N ALA A 192 9.50 9.93 11.71
CA ALA A 192 10.72 10.21 10.97
C ALA A 192 10.87 11.71 10.64
N ALA A 193 9.83 12.34 10.07
CA ALA A 193 9.82 13.76 9.76
C ALA A 193 10.01 14.64 11.01
N ARG A 194 9.48 14.21 12.17
CA ARG A 194 9.72 14.85 13.47
C ARG A 194 11.18 14.76 13.94
N ARG A 195 11.84 13.61 13.76
CA ARG A 195 13.28 13.45 14.05
C ARG A 195 14.11 14.36 13.16
N ASP A 196 13.85 14.35 11.85
CA ASP A 196 14.55 15.20 10.88
C ASP A 196 14.36 16.70 11.17
N ALA A 197 13.15 17.11 11.55
CA ALA A 197 12.86 18.46 11.99
C ALA A 197 13.60 18.81 13.30
N GLY A 198 13.68 17.87 14.25
CA GLY A 198 14.46 18.01 15.48
C GLY A 198 15.94 18.27 15.20
N VAL A 199 16.57 17.44 14.37
CA VAL A 199 17.98 17.59 13.96
C VAL A 199 18.22 18.93 13.25
N LYS A 200 17.31 19.37 12.37
CA LYS A 200 17.39 20.69 11.72
C LYS A 200 17.26 21.85 12.71
N ILE A 201 16.39 21.72 13.71
CA ILE A 201 16.22 22.73 14.76
C ILE A 201 17.46 22.81 15.65
N GLU A 202 18.10 21.69 15.96
CA GLU A 202 19.37 21.66 16.70
C GLU A 202 20.50 22.30 15.89
N ALA A 203 20.68 21.91 14.62
CA ALA A 203 21.67 22.54 13.73
C ALA A 203 21.49 24.06 13.62
N LEU A 204 20.25 24.54 13.43
CA LEU A 204 19.95 25.98 13.39
C LEU A 204 20.19 26.70 14.73
N ARG A 205 20.03 26.02 15.87
CA ARG A 205 20.38 26.57 17.19
C ARG A 205 21.89 26.72 17.34
N ASP A 206 22.66 25.73 16.88
CA ASP A 206 24.12 25.76 16.91
C ASP A 206 24.68 26.84 15.97
N GLU A 207 24.14 26.96 14.76
CA GLU A 207 24.47 28.06 13.84
C GLU A 207 24.16 29.43 14.45
N LEU A 208 23.00 29.61 15.08
CA LEU A 208 22.64 30.85 15.78
C LEU A 208 23.54 31.13 16.98
N ALA A 209 24.00 30.10 17.70
CA ALA A 209 24.96 30.25 18.80
C ALA A 209 26.33 30.71 18.26
N GLN A 210 26.85 30.06 17.22
CA GLN A 210 28.11 30.42 16.56
C GLN A 210 28.06 31.84 15.97
N LEU A 211 26.94 32.24 15.36
CA LEU A 211 26.77 33.61 14.84
C LEU A 211 26.74 34.65 15.95
N ARG A 212 26.10 34.36 17.09
CA ARG A 212 26.12 35.25 18.27
C ARG A 212 27.51 35.37 18.87
N GLU A 213 28.26 34.27 18.97
CA GLU A 213 29.65 34.29 19.45
C GLU A 213 30.55 35.10 18.51
N ARG A 214 30.45 34.88 17.19
CA ARG A 214 31.19 35.65 16.19
C ARG A 214 30.83 37.13 16.22
N LEU A 215 29.56 37.47 16.40
CA LEU A 215 29.11 38.86 16.53
C LEU A 215 29.73 39.49 17.78
N ALA A 216 29.60 38.86 18.96
CA ALA A 216 30.17 39.35 20.22
C ALA A 216 31.71 39.51 20.14
N ALA A 217 32.41 38.56 19.50
CA ALA A 217 33.84 38.67 19.25
C ALA A 217 34.18 39.86 18.34
N SER A 218 33.39 40.10 17.29
CA SER A 218 33.59 41.24 16.38
C SER A 218 33.27 42.59 17.05
N GLU A 219 32.23 42.66 17.89
CA GLU A 219 31.88 43.84 18.68
C GLU A 219 32.98 44.16 19.70
N GLN A 220 33.50 43.15 20.40
CA GLN A 220 34.61 43.32 21.33
C GLN A 220 35.90 43.72 20.61
N ALA A 221 36.21 43.15 19.44
CA ALA A 221 37.35 43.57 18.62
C ALA A 221 37.21 45.02 18.12
N ALA A 222 36.02 45.41 17.66
CA ALA A 222 35.72 46.78 17.23
C ALA A 222 35.84 47.77 18.41
N LYS A 223 35.38 47.39 19.60
CA LYS A 223 35.53 48.19 20.83
C LYS A 223 37.00 48.37 21.20
N VAL A 224 37.80 47.29 21.20
CA VAL A 224 39.25 47.38 21.48
C VAL A 224 39.95 48.25 20.44
N ALA A 225 39.61 48.11 19.15
CA ALA A 225 40.16 48.94 18.08
C ALA A 225 39.78 50.43 18.24
N ALA A 226 38.55 50.73 18.66
CA ALA A 226 38.13 52.09 18.97
C ALA A 226 38.88 52.66 20.20
N GLU A 227 39.11 51.84 21.24
CA GLU A 227 39.91 52.22 22.40
C GLU A 227 41.40 52.44 22.06
N THR A 228 41.99 51.63 21.17
CA THR A 228 43.38 51.86 20.70
C THR A 228 43.47 53.10 19.83
N HIS A 229 42.57 53.29 18.86
CA HIS A 229 42.56 54.50 18.03
C HIS A 229 42.30 55.78 18.84
N ALA A 230 41.48 55.72 19.89
CA ALA A 230 41.30 56.84 20.81
C ALA A 230 42.61 57.20 21.54
N ARG A 231 43.37 56.20 22.01
CA ARG A 231 44.69 56.41 22.64
C ARG A 231 45.74 56.90 21.64
N GLU A 232 45.78 56.36 20.43
CA GLU A 232 46.66 56.82 19.34
C GLU A 232 46.36 58.27 18.97
N LEU A 233 45.08 58.65 18.89
CA LEU A 233 44.66 60.03 18.67
C LEU A 233 45.05 60.93 19.83
N GLU A 234 44.84 60.52 21.09
CA GLU A 234 45.25 61.29 22.27
C GLU A 234 46.78 61.48 22.32
N GLN A 235 47.54 60.44 22.03
CA GLN A 235 48.99 60.50 21.91
C GLN A 235 49.41 61.47 20.78
N ALA A 236 48.86 61.32 19.57
CA ALA A 236 49.16 62.19 18.44
C ALA A 236 48.76 63.66 18.70
N HIS A 237 47.69 63.91 19.46
CA HIS A 237 47.33 65.26 19.93
C HIS A 237 48.34 65.79 20.95
N SER A 238 48.85 64.94 21.85
CA SER A 238 49.89 65.33 22.81
C SER A 238 51.23 65.65 22.12
N GLU A 239 51.63 64.84 21.14
CA GLU A 239 52.82 65.04 20.30
C GLU A 239 52.67 66.29 19.41
N THR A 240 51.51 66.49 18.79
CA THR A 240 51.20 67.73 18.05
C THR A 240 51.28 68.96 18.95
N LYS A 241 50.87 68.83 20.22
CA LYS A 241 50.96 69.92 21.21
C LYS A 241 52.40 70.19 21.65
N THR A 242 53.25 69.17 21.84
CA THR A 242 54.67 69.39 22.14
C THR A 242 55.42 69.97 20.95
N VAL A 243 55.26 69.39 19.75
CA VAL A 243 55.88 69.91 18.52
C VAL A 243 55.42 71.35 18.22
N ARG A 244 54.17 71.71 18.51
CA ARG A 244 53.70 73.09 18.39
C ARG A 244 54.35 74.03 19.40
N ALA A 245 54.53 73.60 20.65
CA ALA A 245 55.24 74.37 21.66
C ALA A 245 56.72 74.55 21.32
N GLU A 246 57.39 73.49 20.83
CA GLU A 246 58.76 73.53 20.32
C GLU A 246 58.89 74.46 19.11
N LEU A 247 57.93 74.41 18.16
CA LEU A 247 57.89 75.33 17.03
C LEU A 247 57.69 76.79 17.46
N ASP A 248 56.85 77.05 18.46
CA ASP A 248 56.65 78.39 18.99
C ASP A 248 57.90 78.90 19.76
N VAL A 249 58.66 78.03 20.44
CA VAL A 249 59.98 78.36 21.01
C VAL A 249 61.00 78.63 19.91
N ALA A 250 61.14 77.74 18.93
CA ALA A 250 62.05 77.91 17.80
C ALA A 250 61.72 79.18 16.97
N ARG A 251 60.44 79.56 16.87
CA ARG A 251 60.00 80.83 16.27
C ARG A 251 60.40 82.04 17.10
N ARG A 252 60.35 81.97 18.44
CA ARG A 252 60.87 83.03 19.32
C ARG A 252 62.37 83.17 19.17
N GLU A 253 63.12 82.08 19.27
CA GLU A 253 64.57 82.11 19.05
C GLU A 253 64.95 82.62 17.65
N ALA A 254 64.19 82.22 16.61
CA ALA A 254 64.42 82.71 15.26
C ALA A 254 64.09 84.21 15.13
N ALA A 255 63.03 84.69 15.80
CA ALA A 255 62.71 86.11 15.85
C ALA A 255 63.79 86.92 16.60
N GLU A 256 64.26 86.43 17.75
CA GLU A 256 65.37 87.00 18.52
C GLU A 256 66.67 87.02 17.70
N LYS A 257 67.00 85.94 16.98
CA LYS A 257 68.15 85.88 16.06
C LYS A 257 67.98 86.85 14.88
N ILE A 258 66.78 87.00 14.33
CA ILE A 258 66.49 87.99 13.26
C ILE A 258 66.60 89.42 13.80
N GLU A 259 66.17 89.68 15.04
CA GLU A 259 66.30 90.99 15.68
C GLU A 259 67.76 91.32 16.00
N ALA A 260 68.54 90.38 16.52
CA ALA A 260 69.97 90.49 16.72
C ALA A 260 70.70 90.77 15.39
N LEU A 261 70.45 89.98 14.34
CA LEU A 261 71.00 90.19 13.00
C LEU A 261 70.57 91.54 12.38
N ARG A 262 69.37 92.04 12.70
CA ARG A 262 68.94 93.40 12.30
C ARG A 262 69.69 94.48 13.08
N GLY A 263 69.98 94.26 14.36
CA GLY A 263 70.84 95.11 15.17
C GLY A 263 72.27 95.17 14.62
N GLU A 264 72.89 94.01 14.40
CA GLU A 264 74.20 93.88 13.76
C GLU A 264 74.23 94.54 12.36
N LEU A 265 73.18 94.33 11.54
CA LEU A 265 73.08 94.97 10.22
C LEU A 265 72.90 96.49 10.33
N ALA A 266 72.20 96.98 11.35
CA ALA A 266 72.07 98.41 11.62
C ALA A 266 73.41 99.02 12.07
N GLU A 267 74.18 98.32 12.90
CA GLU A 267 75.53 98.70 13.31
C GLU A 267 76.50 98.70 12.11
N GLN A 268 76.49 97.64 11.28
CA GLN A 268 77.27 97.56 10.05
C GLN A 268 76.87 98.67 9.05
N LYS A 269 75.58 99.01 8.93
CA LYS A 269 75.12 100.14 8.13
C LYS A 269 75.56 101.49 8.69
N ALA A 270 75.52 101.67 10.01
CA ALA A 270 76.01 102.88 10.67
C ALA A 270 77.52 103.04 10.47
N LYS A 271 78.28 101.94 10.57
CA LYS A 271 79.72 101.91 10.29
C LYS A 271 80.03 102.21 8.82
N ALA A 272 79.35 101.53 7.88
CA ALA A 272 79.50 101.82 6.45
C ALA A 272 79.08 103.25 6.08
N ALA A 273 78.09 103.83 6.77
CA ALA A 273 77.73 105.25 6.60
C ALA A 273 78.80 106.18 7.17
N ALA A 274 79.41 105.86 8.31
CA ALA A 274 80.53 106.61 8.88
C ALA A 274 81.79 106.52 7.99
N ASP A 275 82.09 105.34 7.43
CA ASP A 275 83.18 105.14 6.47
C ASP A 275 82.90 105.90 5.16
N ALA A 276 81.65 105.90 4.67
CA ALA A 276 81.25 106.70 3.49
C ALA A 276 81.33 108.21 3.75
N GLN A 277 80.96 108.67 4.95
CA GLN A 277 81.11 110.05 5.38
C GLN A 277 82.60 110.43 5.44
N ALA A 278 83.44 109.59 6.04
CA ALA A 278 84.89 109.78 6.08
C ALA A 278 85.50 109.83 4.67
N HIS A 279 85.03 109.00 3.73
CA HIS A 279 85.44 109.08 2.33
C HIS A 279 84.98 110.36 1.63
N ALA A 280 83.79 110.88 1.93
CA ALA A 280 83.31 112.17 1.39
C ALA A 280 84.13 113.36 1.92
N ASP A 281 84.47 113.35 3.22
CA ASP A 281 85.34 114.33 3.86
C ASP A 281 86.78 114.24 3.31
N TYR A 282 87.28 113.03 3.02
CA TYR A 282 88.58 112.82 2.36
C TYR A 282 88.58 113.38 0.93
N ARG A 283 87.47 113.19 0.20
CA ARG A 283 87.32 113.64 -1.20
C ARG A 283 87.24 115.16 -1.31
N THR A 284 86.48 115.81 -0.43
CA THR A 284 86.41 117.29 -0.38
C THR A 284 87.75 117.91 0.02
N ARG A 285 88.51 117.30 0.93
CA ARG A 285 89.91 117.72 1.22
C ARG A 285 90.82 117.55 0.00
N ALA A 286 90.74 116.42 -0.69
CA ALA A 286 91.52 116.18 -1.91
C ALA A 286 91.19 117.17 -3.04
N GLU A 287 89.92 117.58 -3.18
CA GLU A 287 89.50 118.62 -4.13
C GLU A 287 90.03 120.01 -3.73
N GLN A 288 90.05 120.34 -2.43
CA GLN A 288 90.66 121.59 -1.93
C GLN A 288 92.17 121.63 -2.16
N ASP A 289 92.89 120.52 -1.92
CA ASP A 289 94.33 120.42 -2.17
C ASP A 289 94.64 120.48 -3.68
N ALA A 290 93.83 119.85 -4.53
CA ALA A 290 93.97 119.93 -5.98
C ALA A 290 93.74 121.36 -6.54
N ALA A 291 92.76 122.08 -6.00
CA ALA A 291 92.53 123.49 -6.34
C ALA A 291 93.75 124.36 -5.96
N ARG A 292 94.27 124.17 -4.74
CA ARG A 292 95.45 124.90 -4.23
C ARG A 292 96.72 124.63 -5.05
N ILE A 293 96.94 123.38 -5.49
CA ILE A 293 98.04 123.02 -6.40
C ILE A 293 97.86 123.72 -7.74
N THR A 294 96.64 123.77 -8.28
CA THR A 294 96.35 124.42 -9.57
C THR A 294 96.63 125.92 -9.55
N GLU A 295 96.28 126.60 -8.46
CA GLU A 295 96.54 128.04 -8.27
C GLU A 295 98.05 128.36 -8.19
N LEU A 296 98.81 127.57 -7.41
CA LEU A 296 100.27 127.69 -7.33
C LEU A 296 100.95 127.44 -8.69
N LEU A 297 100.41 126.52 -9.50
CA LEU A 297 100.91 126.21 -10.85
C LEU A 297 100.58 127.32 -11.87
N GLY A 298 99.53 128.10 -11.63
CA GLY A 298 99.23 129.33 -12.37
C GLY A 298 100.29 130.42 -12.08
N GLN A 299 100.50 130.72 -10.79
CA GLN A 299 101.48 131.71 -10.34
C GLN A 299 102.92 131.38 -10.80
N ALA A 300 103.28 130.09 -10.79
CA ALA A 300 104.58 129.62 -11.29
C ALA A 300 104.77 129.82 -12.81
N LYS A 301 103.69 129.73 -13.61
CA LYS A 301 103.73 129.96 -15.06
C LYS A 301 103.83 131.44 -15.40
N GLU A 302 103.12 132.31 -14.68
CA GLU A 302 103.25 133.77 -14.85
C GLU A 302 104.68 134.23 -14.53
N ALA A 303 105.27 133.73 -13.43
CA ALA A 303 106.67 134.00 -13.09
C ALA A 303 107.67 133.49 -14.16
N GLN A 304 107.37 132.36 -14.83
CA GLN A 304 108.21 131.81 -15.89
C GLN A 304 108.16 132.65 -17.19
N GLU A 305 107.00 133.19 -17.56
CA GLU A 305 106.86 134.03 -18.75
C GLU A 305 107.47 135.42 -18.55
N VAL A 306 107.37 136.00 -17.34
CA VAL A 306 108.13 137.22 -16.98
C VAL A 306 109.64 136.98 -17.10
N ALA A 307 110.15 135.89 -16.51
CA ALA A 307 111.57 135.55 -16.60
C ALA A 307 112.05 135.26 -18.03
N ARG A 308 111.15 134.83 -18.93
CA ARG A 308 111.45 134.67 -20.38
C ARG A 308 111.54 136.01 -21.11
N HIS A 309 110.67 136.97 -20.78
CA HIS A 309 110.71 138.32 -21.35
C HIS A 309 112.03 139.01 -20.99
N ASP A 310 112.38 139.04 -19.71
CA ASP A 310 113.62 139.65 -19.20
C ASP A 310 114.87 139.00 -19.82
N ALA A 311 114.86 137.67 -20.00
CA ALA A 311 115.94 136.93 -20.65
C ALA A 311 116.05 137.18 -22.17
N ALA A 312 114.98 137.66 -22.83
CA ALA A 312 115.02 138.05 -24.23
C ALA A 312 115.61 139.46 -24.39
N GLU A 313 115.16 140.44 -23.58
CA GLU A 313 115.70 141.81 -23.59
C GLU A 313 117.20 141.85 -23.20
N ALA A 314 117.62 141.01 -22.25
CA ALA A 314 119.03 140.85 -21.87
C ALA A 314 119.91 140.31 -23.03
N ARG A 315 119.34 139.50 -23.94
CA ARG A 315 120.06 138.99 -25.12
C ARG A 315 120.15 140.01 -26.25
N GLU A 316 119.10 140.79 -26.49
CA GLU A 316 119.11 141.82 -27.54
C GLU A 316 120.06 142.98 -27.19
N SER A 317 120.09 143.38 -25.92
CA SER A 317 121.03 144.39 -25.41
C SER A 317 122.49 143.93 -25.45
N ALA A 318 122.77 142.66 -25.10
CA ALA A 318 124.10 142.07 -25.24
C ALA A 318 124.59 142.02 -26.70
N ALA A 319 123.71 141.69 -27.65
CA ALA A 319 124.06 141.66 -29.08
C ALA A 319 124.39 143.06 -29.63
N LYS A 320 123.67 144.11 -29.21
CA LYS A 320 123.97 145.51 -29.57
C LYS A 320 125.31 145.99 -29.01
N LEU A 321 125.65 145.64 -27.78
CA LEU A 321 126.92 146.01 -27.15
C LEU A 321 128.13 145.27 -27.77
N ALA A 322 127.97 144.01 -28.16
CA ALA A 322 129.02 143.24 -28.84
C ALA A 322 129.43 143.88 -30.19
N GLY A 323 128.45 144.23 -31.04
CA GLY A 323 128.73 144.87 -32.34
C GLY A 323 129.35 146.27 -32.22
N GLN A 324 129.03 147.03 -31.17
CA GLN A 324 129.69 148.31 -30.88
C GLN A 324 131.15 148.15 -30.45
N LEU A 325 131.50 147.03 -29.81
CA LEU A 325 132.87 146.73 -29.38
C LEU A 325 133.78 146.33 -30.56
N GLU A 326 133.29 145.56 -31.53
CA GLU A 326 134.04 145.24 -32.75
C GLU A 326 134.34 146.48 -33.60
N ALA A 327 133.38 147.41 -33.74
CA ALA A 327 133.57 148.66 -34.47
C ALA A 327 134.67 149.55 -33.85
N VAL A 328 134.77 149.58 -32.52
CA VAL A 328 135.79 150.37 -31.79
C VAL A 328 137.16 149.67 -31.77
N GLN A 329 137.21 148.33 -31.82
CA GLN A 329 138.46 147.59 -32.00
C GLN A 329 139.04 147.77 -33.40
N ALA A 330 138.19 147.82 -34.44
CA ALA A 330 138.63 148.14 -35.81
C ALA A 330 139.23 149.57 -35.93
N GLN A 331 138.68 150.55 -35.21
CA GLN A 331 139.27 151.90 -35.15
C GLN A 331 140.61 151.93 -34.39
N ASN A 332 140.77 151.15 -33.31
CA ASN A 332 142.03 151.11 -32.56
C ASN A 332 143.17 150.38 -33.29
N ALA A 333 142.86 149.38 -34.13
CA ALA A 333 143.86 148.78 -35.02
C ALA A 333 144.46 149.82 -35.99
N THR A 334 143.63 150.73 -36.49
CA THR A 334 144.03 151.85 -37.36
C THR A 334 144.93 152.86 -36.64
N LEU A 335 144.75 153.07 -35.33
CA LEU A 335 145.55 153.98 -34.51
C LEU A 335 146.91 153.39 -34.09
N LEU A 336 146.99 152.09 -33.77
CA LEU A 336 148.26 151.45 -33.41
C LEU A 336 149.20 151.27 -34.60
N ALA A 337 148.67 150.99 -35.80
CA ALA A 337 149.45 150.98 -37.04
C ALA A 337 150.12 152.34 -37.33
N ALA A 338 149.44 153.45 -37.01
CA ALA A 338 149.99 154.80 -37.16
C ALA A 338 151.10 155.15 -36.15
N VAL A 339 151.21 154.42 -35.03
CA VAL A 339 152.21 154.68 -33.98
C VAL A 339 153.49 153.84 -34.17
N GLN A 340 153.40 152.65 -34.77
CA GLN A 340 154.57 151.80 -35.04
C GLN A 340 155.33 152.12 -36.34
N GLN A 341 154.86 153.08 -37.15
CA GLN A 341 155.67 153.72 -38.21
C GLN A 341 156.17 155.12 -37.85
N ARG A 342 156.42 155.36 -36.55
CA ARG A 342 157.37 156.41 -36.13
C ARG A 342 158.82 155.94 -36.31
N SER A 343 159.22 155.72 -37.56
CA SER A 343 160.56 155.22 -37.92
C SER A 343 161.20 155.91 -39.14
N ASP A 344 160.68 157.08 -39.56
CA ASP A 344 161.44 158.29 -39.99
C ASP A 344 160.45 159.36 -40.56
N ARG A 345 160.40 160.66 -40.20
CA ARG A 345 161.07 161.46 -39.14
C ARG A 345 160.19 162.60 -38.61
N GLY A 346 160.23 162.79 -37.29
CA GLY A 346 160.24 164.13 -36.67
C GLY A 346 158.92 164.92 -36.55
N SER A 347 159.12 166.13 -35.99
CA SER A 347 158.24 167.31 -35.93
C SER A 347 156.91 167.29 -35.14
N GLY A 348 156.77 168.33 -34.32
CA GLY A 348 155.58 169.19 -34.34
C GLY A 348 154.45 168.88 -33.35
N GLY A 349 153.97 169.93 -32.69
CA GLY A 349 152.72 169.91 -31.91
C GLY A 349 151.77 171.04 -32.32
N LYS A 350 150.70 171.20 -31.52
CA LYS A 350 149.44 171.96 -31.68
C LYS A 350 148.24 171.04 -31.89
#